data_AF-A0A2L0C889-F1
#
_entry.id   AF-A0A2L0C889-F1
#
_cell.length_a   1.000
_cell.length_b   1.000
_cell.length_c   1.000
_cell.angle_alpha   90.00
_cell.angle_beta   90.00
_cell.angle_gamma   90.00
#
_symmetry.space_group_name_H-M   'P 1'
#
loop_
_entity.id
_entity.type
_entity.pdbx_description
1 polymer ?
#
loop_
_entity_poly.entity_id
_entity_poly.type
_entity_poly.pdbx_seq_one_letter_code
_entity_poly.pdbx_strand_id
1 'polypeptide(L)'
;HWEGAEHPQFKLAEETGMISMRQGTKDGTYHLRFKAYDRKHTQTDVPANVTVTVKEIPHEAVVNSGSVRIEGITDEDFIRIWDYKTQSLSKSMAEKFKDKIAQVFELPRETVDVFSVQLRRKHPPLTDVRFSIHVGSYLKPVKLNGIVLMNRVVIEKAIGHNFTMIGIDECLYENQMCEGSCTNSLDISALPYMVNANKTAMVGVRVDVLAECTCGARNFSKEENCRNTPCYNGGRCFENRQSLKCSCPVGYDGPRCQQTSRSFKGFGWAWYHPLEMCDKSHLHLEFITRKLEGLLLYNGPNVAPIKEDKYMITDFIALELERGYPRLLLDFGSGTIELRVKTKKTLDDG
;
A
#
# COMPACT_ATOMS: atom_id res chain seq x y z
N HIS A 1 -38.51 9.97 -1.17
CA HIS A 1 -38.98 9.40 0.09
C HIS A 1 -38.83 7.87 0.05
N TRP A 2 -38.94 7.18 1.19
CA TRP A 2 -38.89 5.71 1.26
C TRP A 2 -40.14 5.07 0.61
N GLU A 3 -39.98 3.97 -0.13
CA GLU A 3 -41.13 3.23 -0.69
C GLU A 3 -41.96 2.51 0.40
N GLY A 4 -41.41 2.38 1.61
CA GLY A 4 -42.09 1.83 2.78
C GLY A 4 -41.53 2.41 4.08
N ALA A 5 -41.43 1.60 5.13
CA ALA A 5 -40.80 2.03 6.38
C ALA A 5 -39.30 2.34 6.18
N GLU A 6 -38.82 3.38 6.87
CA GLU A 6 -37.39 3.73 6.89
C GLU A 6 -36.55 2.55 7.40
N HIS A 7 -35.43 2.28 6.73
CA HIS A 7 -34.54 1.22 7.16
C HIS A 7 -33.86 1.56 8.50
N PRO A 8 -33.79 0.65 9.49
CA PRO A 8 -33.30 0.96 10.84
C PRO A 8 -31.83 1.42 10.91
N GLN A 9 -31.04 1.08 9.89
CA GLN A 9 -29.60 1.37 9.81
C GLN A 9 -29.22 2.48 8.83
N PHE A 10 -30.17 3.05 8.07
CA PHE A 10 -29.87 4.10 7.09
C PHE A 10 -30.84 5.26 7.24
N LYS A 11 -30.37 6.47 6.93
CA LYS A 11 -31.20 7.67 6.83
C LYS A 11 -31.18 8.18 5.40
N LEU A 12 -32.28 8.78 4.96
CA LEU A 12 -32.38 9.50 3.69
C LEU A 12 -32.62 10.98 3.97
N ALA A 13 -31.79 11.85 3.42
CA ALA A 13 -32.09 13.27 3.31
C ALA A 13 -32.94 13.48 2.05
N GLU A 14 -34.25 13.69 2.21
CA GLU A 14 -35.19 13.67 1.08
C GLU A 14 -34.95 14.79 0.06
N GLU A 15 -34.44 15.94 0.50
CA GLU A 15 -34.15 17.08 -0.37
C GLU A 15 -32.93 16.86 -1.28
N THR A 16 -31.91 16.16 -0.77
CA THR A 16 -30.64 15.97 -1.50
C THR A 16 -30.50 14.59 -2.10
N GLY A 17 -31.32 13.63 -1.65
CA GLY A 17 -31.17 12.20 -1.97
C GLY A 17 -30.00 11.53 -1.26
N MET A 18 -29.32 12.21 -0.33
CA MET A 18 -28.16 11.65 0.36
C MET A 18 -28.58 10.55 1.34
N ILE A 19 -27.96 9.38 1.22
CA ILE A 19 -28.14 8.25 2.12
C ILE A 19 -26.99 8.24 3.13
N SER A 20 -27.31 8.22 4.42
CA SER A 20 -26.33 8.16 5.50
C SER A 20 -26.45 6.87 6.29
N MET A 21 -25.33 6.18 6.50
CA MET A 21 -25.25 4.99 7.34
C MET A 21 -25.28 5.38 8.82
N ARG A 22 -26.06 4.68 9.63
CA ARG A 22 -26.11 4.87 11.09
C ARG A 22 -24.95 4.12 11.77
N GLN A 23 -24.49 4.66 12.89
CA GLN A 23 -23.46 4.01 13.70
C GLN A 23 -23.91 2.61 14.15
N GLY A 24 -22.99 1.65 14.14
CA GLY A 24 -23.26 0.25 14.51
C GLY A 24 -23.90 -0.59 13.41
N THR A 25 -23.98 -0.08 12.17
CA THR A 25 -24.35 -0.90 11.00
C THR A 25 -23.29 -1.97 10.78
N LYS A 26 -23.73 -3.24 10.68
CA LYS A 26 -22.84 -4.39 10.53
C LYS A 26 -22.47 -4.62 9.06
N ASP A 27 -21.41 -5.40 8.85
CA ASP A 27 -21.07 -5.95 7.54
C ASP A 27 -22.27 -6.64 6.89
N GLY A 28 -22.46 -6.40 5.59
CA GLY A 28 -23.53 -7.02 4.84
C GLY A 28 -24.01 -6.20 3.65
N THR A 29 -24.99 -6.76 2.95
CA THR A 29 -25.64 -6.11 1.79
C THR A 29 -27.07 -5.76 2.15
N TYR A 30 -27.40 -4.48 1.99
CA TYR A 30 -28.67 -3.88 2.35
C TYR A 30 -29.38 -3.39 1.09
N HIS A 31 -30.67 -3.68 0.97
CA HIS A 31 -31.48 -3.32 -0.19
C HIS A 31 -32.46 -2.22 0.21
N LEU A 32 -32.18 -1.00 -0.26
CA LEU A 32 -32.96 0.19 0.04
C LEU A 32 -33.86 0.51 -1.14
N ARG A 33 -35.12 0.87 -0.86
CA ARG A 33 -36.13 1.15 -1.88
C ARG A 33 -36.75 2.52 -1.64
N PHE A 34 -36.74 3.33 -2.68
CA PHE A 34 -37.19 4.72 -2.64
C PHE A 34 -38.13 5.02 -3.80
N LYS A 35 -38.91 6.08 -3.60
CA LYS A 35 -39.69 6.75 -4.63
C LYS A 35 -39.14 8.16 -4.84
N ALA A 36 -38.74 8.44 -6.08
CA ALA A 36 -38.14 9.70 -6.49
C ALA A 36 -39.14 10.53 -7.31
N TYR A 37 -39.01 11.86 -7.21
CA TYR A 37 -39.75 12.80 -8.03
C TYR A 37 -38.84 13.33 -9.13
N ASP A 38 -39.19 13.04 -10.39
CA ASP A 38 -38.51 13.60 -11.55
C ASP A 38 -39.10 14.97 -11.89
N ARG A 39 -38.38 16.02 -11.50
CA ARG A 39 -38.77 17.41 -11.78
C ARG A 39 -38.76 17.75 -13.27
N LYS A 40 -37.92 17.09 -14.08
CA LYS A 40 -37.75 17.38 -15.51
C LYS A 40 -38.90 16.82 -16.33
N HIS A 41 -39.38 15.64 -15.96
CA HIS A 41 -40.48 14.95 -16.65
C HIS A 41 -41.80 14.99 -15.86
N THR A 42 -41.84 15.69 -14.73
CA THR A 42 -42.99 15.81 -13.82
C THR A 42 -43.54 14.44 -13.37
N GLN A 43 -42.67 13.43 -13.31
CA GLN A 43 -43.07 12.08 -12.91
C GLN A 43 -42.94 11.94 -11.40
N THR A 44 -44.03 11.50 -10.77
CA THR A 44 -44.06 11.15 -9.34
C THR A 44 -43.84 9.66 -9.17
N ASP A 45 -43.34 9.27 -7.99
CA ASP A 45 -43.19 7.88 -7.57
C ASP A 45 -42.33 7.00 -8.49
N VAL A 46 -41.29 7.58 -9.11
CA VAL A 46 -40.33 6.81 -9.91
C VAL A 46 -39.54 5.89 -8.96
N PRO A 47 -39.54 4.56 -9.17
CA PRO A 47 -38.85 3.63 -8.29
C PRO A 47 -37.32 3.80 -8.39
N ALA A 48 -36.66 3.94 -7.25
CA ALA A 48 -35.23 4.07 -7.12
C ALA A 48 -34.70 3.06 -6.10
N ASN A 49 -34.04 2.01 -6.59
CA ASN A 49 -33.48 0.94 -5.76
C ASN A 49 -31.98 1.16 -5.58
N VAL A 50 -31.52 1.12 -4.34
CA VAL A 50 -30.10 1.27 -3.99
C VAL A 50 -29.66 0.08 -3.16
N THR A 51 -28.66 -0.64 -3.66
CA THR A 51 -27.99 -1.70 -2.91
C THR A 51 -26.75 -1.13 -2.23
N VAL A 52 -26.70 -1.20 -0.91
CA VAL A 52 -25.58 -0.72 -0.10
C VAL A 52 -24.82 -1.92 0.45
N THR A 53 -23.54 -2.02 0.13
CA THR A 53 -22.65 -3.03 0.71
C THR A 53 -21.77 -2.36 1.77
N VAL A 54 -21.83 -2.87 3.00
CA VAL A 54 -21.04 -2.38 4.13
C VAL A 54 -19.98 -3.42 4.46
N LYS A 55 -18.74 -2.94 4.62
CA LYS A 55 -17.57 -3.73 4.98
C LYS A 55 -16.74 -2.97 5.99
N GLU A 56 -16.48 -3.59 7.14
CA GLU A 56 -15.59 -3.05 8.16
C GLU A 56 -14.13 -3.17 7.72
N ILE A 57 -13.42 -2.04 7.80
CA ILE A 57 -11.99 -1.95 7.47
C ILE A 57 -11.25 -1.57 8.76
N PRO A 58 -10.63 -2.54 9.45
CA PRO A 58 -9.93 -2.27 10.70
C PRO A 58 -8.65 -1.45 10.45
N HIS A 59 -8.17 -0.77 11.49
CA HIS A 59 -6.95 0.05 11.40
C HIS A 59 -5.74 -0.74 10.86
N GLU A 60 -5.60 -2.01 11.25
CA GLU A 60 -4.53 -2.87 10.75
C GLU A 60 -4.61 -3.14 9.24
N ALA A 61 -5.81 -3.16 8.64
CA ALA A 61 -5.98 -3.30 7.19
C ALA A 61 -5.44 -2.07 6.46
N VAL A 62 -5.69 -0.88 7.04
CA VAL A 62 -5.23 0.40 6.48
C VAL A 62 -3.71 0.50 6.57
N VAL A 63 -3.12 0.19 7.72
CA VAL A 63 -1.66 0.23 7.91
C VAL A 63 -0.93 -0.81 7.06
N ASN A 64 -1.48 -2.02 6.94
CA ASN A 64 -0.88 -3.08 6.12
C ASN A 64 -1.30 -3.04 4.65
N SER A 65 -1.93 -1.96 4.18
CA SER A 65 -2.43 -1.86 2.80
C SER A 65 -1.32 -1.74 1.76
N GLY A 66 -1.60 -2.32 0.59
CA GLY A 66 -0.90 -1.98 -0.65
C GLY A 66 -1.51 -0.74 -1.27
N SER A 67 -0.77 -0.08 -2.15
CA SER A 67 -1.23 1.17 -2.78
C SER A 67 -0.71 1.30 -4.19
N VAL A 68 -1.50 1.89 -5.08
CA VAL A 68 -1.10 2.21 -6.46
C VAL A 68 -1.56 3.62 -6.81
N ARG A 69 -0.74 4.34 -7.58
CA ARG A 69 -1.09 5.64 -8.17
C ARG A 69 -1.26 5.48 -9.67
N ILE A 70 -2.40 5.92 -10.17
CA ILE A 70 -2.83 5.72 -11.56
C ILE A 70 -2.94 7.08 -12.25
N GLU A 71 -2.33 7.24 -13.42
CA GLU A 71 -2.39 8.48 -14.19
C GLU A 71 -3.53 8.48 -15.21
N GLY A 72 -4.11 9.66 -15.43
CA GLY A 72 -5.08 9.91 -16.50
C GLY A 72 -6.46 9.35 -16.21
N ILE A 73 -6.77 9.06 -14.94
CA ILE A 73 -8.09 8.57 -14.51
C ILE A 73 -8.57 9.32 -13.28
N THR A 74 -9.88 9.56 -13.20
CA THR A 74 -10.54 10.09 -12.00
C THR A 74 -10.97 8.97 -11.06
N ASP A 75 -11.19 9.29 -9.80
CA ASP A 75 -11.80 8.39 -8.83
C ASP A 75 -13.21 7.96 -9.27
N GLU A 76 -14.00 8.88 -9.83
CA GLU A 76 -15.31 8.59 -10.40
C GLU A 76 -15.22 7.54 -11.52
N ASP A 77 -14.31 7.73 -12.48
CA ASP A 77 -14.15 6.80 -13.60
C ASP A 77 -13.62 5.44 -13.16
N PHE A 78 -12.80 5.40 -12.10
CA PHE A 78 -12.31 4.15 -11.54
C PHE A 78 -13.43 3.28 -10.97
N ILE A 79 -14.44 3.87 -10.33
CA ILE A 79 -15.58 3.13 -9.77
C ILE A 79 -16.78 3.00 -10.72
N ARG A 80 -16.80 3.73 -11.85
CA ARG A 80 -17.92 3.83 -12.79
C ARG A 80 -18.31 2.46 -13.37
N ILE A 81 -19.62 2.20 -13.42
CA ILE A 81 -20.21 0.97 -14.02
C ILE A 81 -20.94 1.25 -15.34
N TRP A 82 -21.15 2.51 -15.70
CA TRP A 82 -21.86 2.89 -16.92
C TRP A 82 -20.88 3.23 -18.03
N ASP A 83 -20.99 2.53 -19.16
CA ASP A 83 -20.23 2.85 -20.37
C ASP A 83 -21.07 3.74 -21.30
N TYR A 84 -20.63 4.99 -21.46
CA TYR A 84 -21.31 5.96 -22.31
C TYR A 84 -21.20 5.67 -23.81
N LYS A 85 -20.18 4.93 -24.24
CA LYS A 85 -19.99 4.58 -25.66
C LYS A 85 -20.93 3.46 -26.06
N THR A 86 -21.07 2.44 -25.22
CA THR A 86 -21.94 1.28 -25.49
C THR A 86 -23.35 1.43 -24.91
N GLN A 87 -23.61 2.49 -24.12
CA GLN A 87 -24.88 2.72 -23.42
C GLN A 87 -25.31 1.51 -22.58
N SER A 88 -24.34 0.87 -21.91
CA SER A 88 -24.54 -0.39 -21.20
C SER A 88 -23.85 -0.41 -19.83
N LEU A 89 -24.32 -1.32 -18.96
CA LEU A 89 -23.64 -1.61 -17.70
C LEU A 89 -22.42 -2.49 -17.97
N SER A 90 -21.28 -2.09 -17.43
CA SER A 90 -20.02 -2.82 -17.52
C SER A 90 -19.35 -2.91 -16.16
N LYS A 91 -18.40 -3.84 -16.04
CA LYS A 91 -17.59 -4.00 -14.83
C LYS A 91 -16.70 -2.78 -14.64
N SER A 92 -16.74 -2.16 -13.46
CA SER A 92 -15.90 -1.02 -13.13
C SER A 92 -14.42 -1.38 -13.07
N MET A 93 -13.54 -0.38 -13.12
CA MET A 93 -12.11 -0.64 -13.00
C MET A 93 -11.72 -1.11 -11.60
N ALA A 94 -12.37 -0.58 -10.55
CA ALA A 94 -12.22 -1.07 -9.19
C ALA A 94 -12.48 -2.58 -9.08
N GLU A 95 -13.53 -3.04 -9.76
CA GLU A 95 -13.92 -4.45 -9.80
C GLU A 95 -12.95 -5.30 -10.62
N LYS A 96 -12.47 -4.81 -11.78
CA LYS A 96 -11.42 -5.46 -12.57
C LYS A 96 -10.09 -5.53 -11.81
N PHE A 97 -9.73 -4.47 -11.09
CA PHE A 97 -8.54 -4.40 -10.25
C PHE A 97 -8.63 -5.42 -9.12
N LYS A 98 -9.74 -5.45 -8.37
CA LYS A 98 -9.98 -6.43 -7.30
C LYS A 98 -9.88 -7.87 -7.80
N ASP A 99 -10.52 -8.20 -8.92
CA ASP A 99 -10.43 -9.50 -9.57
C ASP A 99 -8.99 -9.86 -9.93
N LYS A 100 -8.26 -8.91 -10.54
CA LYS A 100 -6.91 -9.16 -11.02
C LYS A 100 -5.90 -9.31 -9.89
N ILE A 101 -6.05 -8.54 -8.82
CA ILE A 101 -5.29 -8.72 -7.58
C ILE A 101 -5.58 -10.09 -6.99
N ALA A 102 -6.85 -10.50 -6.85
CA ALA A 102 -7.19 -11.83 -6.34
C ALA A 102 -6.54 -12.94 -7.18
N GLN A 103 -6.59 -12.82 -8.52
CA GLN A 103 -5.97 -13.77 -9.43
C GLN A 103 -4.43 -13.83 -9.29
N VAL A 104 -3.76 -12.67 -9.21
CA VAL A 104 -2.29 -12.59 -9.12
C VAL A 104 -1.78 -13.18 -7.80
N PHE A 105 -2.55 -13.02 -6.72
CA PHE A 105 -2.19 -13.59 -5.41
C PHE A 105 -2.66 -15.04 -5.24
N GLU A 106 -3.39 -15.60 -6.22
CA GLU A 106 -3.99 -16.93 -6.16
C GLU A 106 -4.92 -17.09 -4.94
N LEU A 107 -5.70 -16.05 -4.64
CA LEU A 107 -6.59 -15.99 -3.48
C LEU A 107 -8.04 -15.77 -3.90
N PRO A 108 -9.00 -16.17 -3.04
CA PRO A 108 -10.41 -15.87 -3.28
C PRO A 108 -10.67 -14.35 -3.30
N ARG A 109 -11.58 -13.92 -4.17
CA ARG A 109 -11.88 -12.51 -4.42
C ARG A 109 -12.34 -11.76 -3.17
N GLU A 110 -13.05 -12.43 -2.28
CA GLU A 110 -13.57 -11.90 -1.02
C GLU A 110 -12.48 -11.55 0.00
N THR A 111 -11.26 -12.05 -0.18
CA THR A 111 -10.13 -11.71 0.70
C THR A 111 -9.52 -10.35 0.39
N VAL A 112 -9.83 -9.77 -0.77
CA VAL A 112 -9.27 -8.51 -1.28
C VAL A 112 -10.27 -7.38 -1.07
N ASP A 113 -9.89 -6.33 -0.34
CA ASP A 113 -10.71 -5.15 -0.13
C ASP A 113 -10.04 -3.93 -0.75
N VAL A 114 -10.72 -3.28 -1.70
CA VAL A 114 -10.35 -1.95 -2.21
C VAL A 114 -11.14 -0.94 -1.39
N PHE A 115 -10.47 -0.23 -0.50
CA PHE A 115 -11.13 0.57 0.54
C PHE A 115 -10.89 2.07 0.44
N SER A 116 -9.96 2.50 -0.42
CA SER A 116 -9.69 3.92 -0.69
C SER A 116 -9.42 4.11 -2.18
N VAL A 117 -10.12 5.08 -2.78
CA VAL A 117 -9.97 5.55 -4.17
C VAL A 117 -10.06 7.07 -4.08
N GLN A 118 -8.94 7.78 -4.21
CA GLN A 118 -8.84 9.21 -3.96
C GLN A 118 -8.23 9.95 -5.15
N LEU A 119 -8.96 10.94 -5.67
CA LEU A 119 -8.44 11.82 -6.71
C LEU A 119 -7.49 12.86 -6.13
N ARG A 120 -6.28 12.93 -6.69
CA ARG A 120 -5.32 14.01 -6.48
C ARG A 120 -5.54 15.06 -7.57
N ARG A 121 -5.77 16.31 -7.17
CA ARG A 121 -6.03 17.44 -8.08
C ARG A 121 -4.75 17.92 -8.77
N LYS A 122 -4.19 17.07 -9.64
CA LYS A 122 -3.07 17.38 -10.54
C LYS A 122 -3.53 17.28 -12.00
N HIS A 123 -2.71 17.81 -12.92
CA HIS A 123 -2.95 17.69 -14.36
C HIS A 123 -1.73 17.00 -15.00
N PRO A 124 -1.91 15.83 -15.65
CA PRO A 124 -3.15 15.02 -15.73
C PRO A 124 -3.64 14.52 -14.36
N PRO A 125 -4.93 14.12 -14.22
CA PRO A 125 -5.47 13.64 -12.96
C PRO A 125 -4.74 12.37 -12.50
N LEU A 126 -4.46 12.28 -11.20
CA LEU A 126 -3.88 11.09 -10.58
C LEU A 126 -4.87 10.53 -9.56
N THR A 127 -5.10 9.23 -9.58
CA THR A 127 -5.95 8.55 -8.60
C THR A 127 -5.13 7.59 -7.76
N ASP A 128 -5.20 7.77 -6.45
CA ASP A 128 -4.56 6.91 -5.46
C ASP A 128 -5.55 5.83 -5.03
N VAL A 129 -5.15 4.57 -5.14
CA VAL A 129 -5.98 3.42 -4.75
C VAL A 129 -5.25 2.64 -3.67
N ARG A 130 -5.94 2.34 -2.56
CA ARG A 130 -5.43 1.45 -1.52
C ARG A 130 -6.28 0.19 -1.39
N PHE A 131 -5.59 -0.91 -1.17
CA PHE A 131 -6.22 -2.22 -1.01
C PHE A 131 -5.54 -3.04 0.08
N SER A 132 -6.29 -3.96 0.67
CA SER A 132 -5.80 -4.89 1.68
C SER A 132 -6.19 -6.31 1.33
N ILE A 133 -5.40 -7.29 1.77
CA ILE A 133 -5.70 -8.72 1.60
C ILE A 133 -5.65 -9.41 2.95
N HIS A 134 -6.71 -10.11 3.32
CA HIS A 134 -6.83 -10.82 4.60
C HIS A 134 -6.85 -12.35 4.40
N VAL A 135 -5.80 -13.04 4.88
CA VAL A 135 -5.68 -14.51 4.85
C VAL A 135 -5.27 -14.99 6.23
N GLY A 136 -6.21 -15.04 7.16
CA GLY A 136 -5.98 -15.25 8.60
C GLY A 136 -5.32 -14.05 9.31
N SER A 137 -4.54 -13.26 8.58
CA SER A 137 -4.00 -11.96 8.97
C SER A 137 -3.86 -11.07 7.73
N TYR A 138 -3.75 -9.74 7.93
CA TYR A 138 -3.51 -8.82 6.82
C TYR A 138 -2.09 -8.95 6.28
N LEU A 139 -1.96 -9.18 4.97
CA LEU A 139 -0.66 -9.24 4.30
C LEU A 139 0.07 -7.90 4.40
N LYS A 140 1.39 -7.93 4.57
CA LYS A 140 2.22 -6.74 4.74
C LYS A 140 2.37 -5.94 3.43
N PRO A 141 2.54 -4.59 3.49
CA PRO A 141 2.68 -3.74 2.31
C PRO A 141 3.81 -4.18 1.39
N VAL A 142 4.94 -4.62 1.94
CA VAL A 142 6.09 -5.15 1.18
C VAL A 142 5.70 -6.30 0.27
N LYS A 143 4.91 -7.26 0.78
CA LYS A 143 4.43 -8.40 -0.02
C LYS A 143 3.40 -7.94 -1.05
N LEU A 144 2.49 -7.05 -0.64
CA LEU A 144 1.42 -6.55 -1.52
C LEU A 144 2.01 -5.78 -2.72
N ASN A 145 2.79 -4.75 -2.44
CA ASN A 145 3.41 -3.90 -3.45
C ASN A 145 4.42 -4.69 -4.30
N GLY A 146 5.22 -5.57 -3.68
CA GLY A 146 6.20 -6.39 -4.41
C GLY A 146 5.57 -7.35 -5.42
N ILE A 147 4.47 -8.04 -5.06
CA ILE A 147 3.74 -8.91 -5.98
C ILE A 147 3.04 -8.11 -7.08
N VAL A 148 2.45 -6.95 -6.74
CA VAL A 148 1.83 -6.06 -7.74
C VAL A 148 2.88 -5.54 -8.73
N LEU A 149 4.06 -5.16 -8.26
CA LEU A 149 5.16 -4.70 -9.11
C LEU A 149 5.65 -5.79 -10.07
N MET A 150 5.84 -7.02 -9.58
CA MET A 150 6.23 -8.17 -10.43
C MET A 150 5.20 -8.51 -11.51
N ASN A 151 3.93 -8.17 -11.29
CA ASN A 151 2.82 -8.47 -12.20
C ASN A 151 2.24 -7.22 -12.87
N ARG A 152 2.95 -6.08 -12.78
CA ARG A 152 2.46 -4.75 -13.18
C ARG A 152 1.83 -4.75 -14.56
N VAL A 153 2.57 -5.22 -15.57
CA VAL A 153 2.11 -5.23 -16.98
C VAL A 153 0.79 -5.99 -17.15
N VAL A 154 0.62 -7.12 -16.46
CA VAL A 154 -0.59 -7.93 -16.55
C VAL A 154 -1.77 -7.24 -15.86
N ILE A 155 -1.50 -6.52 -14.76
CA ILE A 155 -2.51 -5.76 -14.03
C ILE A 155 -2.95 -4.53 -14.84
N GLU A 156 -1.99 -3.73 -15.29
CA GLU A 156 -2.21 -2.53 -16.12
C GLU A 156 -3.01 -2.87 -17.38
N LYS A 157 -2.65 -3.96 -18.07
CA LYS A 157 -3.39 -4.43 -19.25
C LYS A 157 -4.84 -4.83 -18.92
N ALA A 158 -5.09 -5.42 -17.75
CA ALA A 158 -6.43 -5.83 -17.35
C ALA A 158 -7.33 -4.64 -16.99
N ILE A 159 -6.77 -3.60 -16.39
CA ILE A 159 -7.51 -2.38 -16.03
C ILE A 159 -7.57 -1.35 -17.17
N GLY A 160 -6.63 -1.40 -18.11
CA GLY A 160 -6.54 -0.47 -19.25
C GLY A 160 -5.87 0.88 -18.93
N HIS A 161 -5.07 0.94 -17.85
CA HIS A 161 -4.39 2.15 -17.38
C HIS A 161 -3.02 1.80 -16.80
N ASN A 162 -2.09 2.75 -16.88
CA ASN A 162 -0.74 2.59 -16.36
C ASN A 162 -0.64 3.08 -14.92
N PHE A 163 0.16 2.38 -14.12
CA PHE A 163 0.54 2.82 -12.78
C PHE A 163 1.75 3.73 -12.90
N THR A 164 1.71 4.88 -12.24
CA THR A 164 2.90 5.74 -12.09
C THR A 164 3.70 5.35 -10.85
N MET A 165 3.05 4.77 -9.85
CA MET A 165 3.71 4.34 -8.62
C MET A 165 3.00 3.13 -8.00
N ILE A 166 3.77 2.19 -7.48
CA ILE A 166 3.29 1.04 -6.70
C ILE A 166 3.98 1.10 -5.34
N GLY A 167 3.20 1.12 -4.26
CA GLY A 167 3.68 1.56 -2.96
C GLY A 167 3.93 3.07 -3.00
N ILE A 168 2.87 3.86 -2.82
CA ILE A 168 2.93 5.32 -2.91
C ILE A 168 3.95 5.84 -1.90
N ASP A 169 4.93 6.55 -2.43
CA ASP A 169 6.09 7.08 -1.73
C ASP A 169 6.26 8.54 -2.18
N GLU A 170 5.91 9.48 -1.30
CA GLU A 170 6.06 10.92 -1.56
C GLU A 170 7.50 11.40 -1.32
N CYS A 171 8.37 10.53 -0.78
CA CYS A 171 9.81 10.76 -0.62
C CYS A 171 10.64 10.24 -1.81
N LEU A 172 9.99 9.60 -2.79
CA LEU A 172 10.67 8.88 -3.87
C LEU A 172 11.59 9.78 -4.73
N TYR A 173 11.17 11.01 -4.99
CA TYR A 173 11.94 11.96 -5.79
C TYR A 173 12.74 12.90 -4.89
N GLU A 174 14.06 12.88 -5.05
CA GLU A 174 14.98 13.72 -4.30
C GLU A 174 14.70 15.20 -4.49
N ASN A 175 14.84 15.99 -3.42
CA ASN A 175 14.70 17.44 -3.40
C ASN A 175 13.34 17.97 -3.93
N GLN A 176 12.34 17.10 -4.14
CA GLN A 176 11.00 17.54 -4.53
C GLN A 176 10.18 17.97 -3.31
N MET A 177 10.23 17.18 -2.24
CA MET A 177 9.47 17.44 -1.00
C MET A 177 10.38 17.87 0.16
N CYS A 178 11.59 17.30 0.24
CA CYS A 178 12.55 17.54 1.33
C CYS A 178 13.96 17.70 0.78
N GLU A 179 14.71 18.68 1.31
CA GLU A 179 16.15 18.86 1.07
C GLU A 179 16.94 18.03 2.10
N GLY A 180 16.89 16.69 1.95
CA GLY A 180 17.60 15.74 2.81
C GLY A 180 16.75 14.53 3.22
N SER A 181 16.87 14.10 4.47
CA SER A 181 16.16 12.93 5.00
C SER A 181 14.64 13.06 4.86
N CYS A 182 13.98 11.99 4.40
CA CYS A 182 12.54 11.95 4.16
C CYS A 182 11.95 10.61 4.59
N THR A 183 10.78 10.65 5.22
CA THR A 183 10.03 9.48 5.66
C THR A 183 8.56 9.62 5.29
N ASN A 184 7.97 8.56 4.75
CA ASN A 184 6.54 8.52 4.49
C ASN A 184 5.75 8.25 5.77
N SER A 185 4.71 9.04 6.02
CA SER A 185 3.71 8.75 7.06
C SER A 185 2.32 8.62 6.45
N LEU A 186 1.50 7.77 7.09
CA LEU A 186 0.09 7.61 6.74
C LEU A 186 -0.75 8.51 7.62
N ASP A 187 -1.42 9.48 7.01
CA ASP A 187 -2.46 10.28 7.65
C ASP A 187 -3.82 9.64 7.38
N ILE A 188 -4.46 9.14 8.44
CA ILE A 188 -5.75 8.44 8.36
C ILE A 188 -6.80 9.37 8.95
N SER A 189 -7.67 9.92 8.10
CA SER A 189 -8.72 10.83 8.55
C SER A 189 -9.90 10.08 9.16
N ALA A 190 -10.50 10.68 10.19
CA ALA A 190 -11.78 10.23 10.73
C ALA A 190 -12.96 10.53 9.79
N LEU A 191 -12.77 11.43 8.82
CA LEU A 191 -13.79 11.76 7.83
C LEU A 191 -13.66 10.85 6.61
N PRO A 192 -14.76 10.26 6.12
CA PRO A 192 -14.71 9.40 4.96
C PRO A 192 -14.38 10.18 3.68
N TYR A 193 -14.01 9.44 2.63
CA TYR A 193 -13.92 9.95 1.27
C TYR A 193 -15.07 9.37 0.44
N MET A 194 -15.92 10.23 -0.11
CA MET A 194 -17.07 9.81 -0.92
C MET A 194 -16.77 10.10 -2.40
N VAL A 195 -16.90 9.07 -3.22
CA VAL A 195 -16.85 9.14 -4.68
C VAL A 195 -18.25 8.86 -5.21
N ASN A 196 -18.77 9.74 -6.07
CA ASN A 196 -20.08 9.57 -6.69
C ASN A 196 -19.96 9.53 -8.21
N ALA A 197 -20.09 8.35 -8.80
CA ALA A 197 -20.07 8.15 -10.26
C ALA A 197 -21.48 7.90 -10.82
N ASN A 198 -22.48 8.61 -10.25
CA ASN A 198 -23.88 8.64 -10.67
C ASN A 198 -24.66 7.33 -10.40
N LYS A 199 -24.37 6.25 -11.15
CA LYS A 199 -25.01 4.93 -10.94
C LYS A 199 -24.34 4.09 -9.86
N THR A 200 -23.23 4.56 -9.32
CA THR A 200 -22.43 3.87 -8.30
C THR A 200 -21.76 4.93 -7.43
N ALA A 201 -21.62 4.64 -6.15
CA ALA A 201 -20.94 5.48 -5.20
C ALA A 201 -20.10 4.61 -4.27
N MET A 202 -18.94 5.13 -3.87
CA MET A 202 -18.04 4.48 -2.93
C MET A 202 -17.77 5.43 -1.77
N VAL A 203 -17.93 4.94 -0.54
CA VAL A 203 -17.51 5.65 0.67
C VAL A 203 -16.34 4.86 1.25
N GLY A 204 -15.14 5.41 1.13
CA GLY A 204 -13.89 4.78 1.54
C GLY A 204 -13.24 5.46 2.75
N VAL A 205 -12.19 4.82 3.25
CA VAL A 205 -11.31 5.42 4.27
C VAL A 205 -10.46 6.48 3.59
N ARG A 206 -10.49 7.71 4.11
CA ARG A 206 -9.60 8.78 3.65
C ARG A 206 -8.21 8.58 4.25
N VAL A 207 -7.24 8.30 3.39
CA VAL A 207 -5.85 8.04 3.74
C VAL A 207 -4.96 8.82 2.78
N ASP A 208 -4.10 9.66 3.33
CA ASP A 208 -3.09 10.37 2.58
C ASP A 208 -1.70 9.86 2.97
N VAL A 209 -0.80 9.75 1.98
CA VAL A 209 0.63 9.57 2.24
C VAL A 209 1.23 10.97 2.31
N LEU A 210 1.92 11.26 3.40
CA LEU A 210 2.59 12.54 3.63
C LEU A 210 4.10 12.31 3.70
N ALA A 211 4.86 13.23 3.13
CA ALA A 211 6.31 13.28 3.27
C ALA A 211 6.65 14.07 4.55
N GLU A 212 7.33 13.43 5.49
CA GLU A 212 7.89 14.08 6.66
C GLU A 212 9.41 14.21 6.47
N CYS A 213 9.93 15.45 6.49
CA CYS A 213 11.35 15.74 6.31
C CYS A 213 12.18 15.42 7.57
N THR A 214 12.10 14.15 7.99
CA THR A 214 12.85 13.56 9.09
C THR A 214 13.38 12.20 8.68
N CYS A 215 14.39 11.71 9.38
CA CYS A 215 14.89 10.35 9.19
C CYS A 215 14.13 9.39 10.12
N GLY A 216 13.14 8.65 9.61
CA GLY A 216 12.31 7.72 10.39
C GLY A 216 13.14 6.61 11.05
N ALA A 217 14.26 6.24 10.44
CA ALA A 217 15.17 5.23 10.95
C ALA A 217 15.93 5.66 12.21
N ARG A 218 15.99 6.97 12.53
CA ARG A 218 16.80 7.53 13.64
C ARG A 218 16.05 8.50 14.52
N ASN A 219 15.26 9.38 13.92
CA ASN A 219 14.38 10.29 14.62
C ASN A 219 13.09 9.53 14.89
N PHE A 220 13.04 8.91 16.07
CA PHE A 220 11.80 8.44 16.66
C PHE A 220 10.95 9.68 17.03
N SER A 221 10.37 10.33 16.01
CA SER A 221 9.66 11.61 16.11
C SER A 221 8.38 11.53 16.96
N LYS A 222 8.00 10.33 17.41
CA LYS A 222 6.90 10.08 18.35
C LYS A 222 7.46 9.63 19.69
N GLU A 223 6.94 10.18 20.78
CA GLU A 223 7.18 9.65 22.12
C GLU A 223 6.75 8.18 22.14
N GLU A 224 7.72 7.29 22.33
CA GLU A 224 7.47 5.87 22.39
C GLU A 224 7.31 5.40 23.82
N ASN A 225 6.14 4.85 24.08
CA ASN A 225 5.81 4.14 25.29
C ASN A 225 5.49 2.68 24.93
N CYS A 226 5.55 1.79 25.91
CA CYS A 226 5.20 0.38 25.80
C CYS A 226 3.72 0.16 25.43
N ARG A 227 2.85 1.18 25.52
CA ARG A 227 1.47 1.09 25.01
C ARG A 227 1.44 1.02 23.49
N ASN A 228 2.45 1.60 22.82
CA ASN A 228 2.57 1.58 21.36
C ASN A 228 3.28 0.32 20.82
N THR A 229 3.51 -0.70 21.66
CA THR A 229 4.17 -1.98 21.31
C THR A 229 5.45 -1.83 20.46
N PRO A 230 6.47 -1.08 20.92
CA PRO A 230 7.65 -0.76 20.12
C PRO A 230 8.63 -1.94 19.96
N CYS A 231 8.47 -3.02 20.72
CA CYS A 231 9.28 -4.22 20.61
C CYS A 231 8.69 -5.19 19.59
N TYR A 232 9.47 -5.55 18.58
CA TYR A 232 9.09 -6.50 17.55
C TYR A 232 9.13 -7.95 18.05
N ASN A 233 8.53 -8.86 17.28
CA ASN A 233 8.68 -10.31 17.44
C ASN A 233 8.37 -10.87 18.84
N GLY A 234 7.39 -10.27 19.55
CA GLY A 234 7.00 -10.70 20.89
C GLY A 234 7.96 -10.26 22.00
N GLY A 235 8.86 -9.31 21.71
CA GLY A 235 9.71 -8.67 22.72
C GLY A 235 8.91 -8.01 23.84
N ARG A 236 9.34 -8.19 25.09
CA ARG A 236 8.71 -7.53 26.25
C ARG A 236 9.29 -6.13 26.41
N CYS A 237 8.42 -5.13 26.43
CA CYS A 237 8.79 -3.72 26.57
C CYS A 237 8.92 -3.30 28.05
N PHE A 238 9.94 -2.49 28.34
CA PHE A 238 10.17 -1.85 29.63
C PHE A 238 10.39 -0.35 29.45
N GLU A 239 9.59 0.46 30.16
CA GLU A 239 9.74 1.91 30.23
C GLU A 239 10.57 2.32 31.45
N ASN A 240 11.60 3.13 31.23
CA ASN A 240 12.32 3.88 32.26
C ASN A 240 12.03 5.38 32.09
N ARG A 241 12.35 6.21 33.10
CA ARG A 241 12.05 7.66 33.12
C ARG A 241 12.51 8.47 31.89
N GLN A 242 13.46 7.96 31.10
CA GLN A 242 14.04 8.63 29.93
C GLN A 242 14.35 7.67 28.76
N SER A 243 14.04 6.37 28.89
CA SER A 243 14.44 5.38 27.89
C SER A 243 13.50 4.19 27.83
N LEU A 244 13.45 3.58 26.66
CA LEU A 244 12.69 2.36 26.39
C LEU A 244 13.67 1.21 26.13
N LYS A 245 13.38 0.03 26.70
CA LYS A 245 14.20 -1.18 26.50
C LYS A 245 13.32 -2.38 26.17
N CYS A 246 13.74 -3.17 25.18
CA CYS A 246 13.11 -4.44 24.85
C CYS A 246 13.92 -5.62 25.39
N SER A 247 13.23 -6.60 25.99
CA SER A 247 13.79 -7.93 26.25
C SER A 247 13.32 -8.88 25.16
N CYS A 248 14.28 -9.41 24.41
CA CYS A 248 13.99 -10.23 23.24
C CYS A 248 13.85 -11.71 23.59
N PRO A 249 12.85 -12.39 23.01
CA PRO A 249 12.76 -13.84 23.10
C PRO A 249 13.93 -14.50 22.35
N VAL A 250 14.20 -15.76 22.68
CA VAL A 250 15.28 -16.55 22.07
C VAL A 250 15.13 -16.56 20.54
N GLY A 251 16.22 -16.26 19.82
CA GLY A 251 16.26 -16.22 18.35
C GLY A 251 16.00 -14.84 17.72
N TYR A 252 15.78 -13.80 18.55
CA TYR A 252 15.61 -12.42 18.11
C TYR A 252 16.60 -11.51 18.86
N ASP A 253 17.10 -10.48 18.18
CA ASP A 253 18.08 -9.56 18.75
C ASP A 253 17.85 -8.10 18.28
N GLY A 254 18.70 -7.19 18.74
CA GLY A 254 18.65 -5.77 18.48
C GLY A 254 17.83 -4.99 19.52
N PRO A 255 17.95 -3.64 19.56
CA PRO A 255 17.31 -2.81 20.57
C PRO A 255 15.79 -2.98 20.70
N ARG A 256 15.13 -3.46 19.64
CA ARG A 256 13.69 -3.73 19.58
C ARG A 256 13.35 -5.14 19.13
N CYS A 257 14.29 -6.08 19.26
CA CYS A 257 14.08 -7.47 18.83
C CYS A 257 13.77 -7.60 17.33
N GLN A 258 14.22 -6.64 16.53
CA GLN A 258 13.97 -6.56 15.09
C GLN A 258 14.96 -7.41 14.27
N GLN A 259 16.14 -7.71 14.82
CA GLN A 259 17.11 -8.54 14.13
C GLN A 259 16.65 -9.99 14.15
N THR A 260 16.63 -10.60 12.98
CA THR A 260 16.22 -12.00 12.80
C THR A 260 17.25 -12.75 11.98
N SER A 261 17.61 -13.97 12.38
CA SER A 261 18.42 -14.85 11.54
C SER A 261 17.55 -15.54 10.50
N ARG A 262 18.05 -15.64 9.27
CA ARG A 262 17.45 -16.42 8.17
C ARG A 262 18.51 -17.29 7.53
N SER A 263 18.09 -18.47 7.10
CA SER A 263 18.97 -19.42 6.40
C SER A 263 18.41 -19.70 5.02
N PHE A 264 19.25 -19.57 4.00
CA PHE A 264 18.89 -19.81 2.61
C PHE A 264 19.67 -21.02 2.08
N LYS A 265 18.98 -21.92 1.38
CA LYS A 265 19.58 -23.14 0.80
C LYS A 265 20.02 -22.96 -0.67
N GLY A 266 20.13 -21.72 -1.15
CA GLY A 266 20.45 -21.39 -2.54
C GLY A 266 19.40 -20.47 -3.16
N PHE A 267 18.33 -21.04 -3.71
CA PHE A 267 17.28 -20.30 -4.45
C PHE A 267 16.25 -19.58 -3.56
N GLY A 268 16.57 -19.36 -2.28
CA GLY A 268 15.66 -18.72 -1.34
C GLY A 268 15.93 -17.22 -1.25
N TRP A 269 14.88 -16.43 -1.02
CA TRP A 269 14.96 -15.01 -0.74
C TRP A 269 14.02 -14.63 0.41
N ALA A 270 14.18 -13.42 0.94
CA ALA A 270 13.24 -12.83 1.87
C ALA A 270 13.07 -11.35 1.52
N TRP A 271 11.83 -10.87 1.49
CA TRP A 271 11.55 -9.45 1.31
C TRP A 271 11.44 -8.76 2.66
N TYR A 272 12.08 -7.61 2.74
CA TYR A 272 12.05 -6.72 3.90
C TYR A 272 11.51 -5.36 3.47
N HIS A 273 11.18 -4.52 4.45
CA HIS A 273 10.86 -3.12 4.15
C HIS A 273 12.08 -2.46 3.46
N PRO A 274 11.84 -1.58 2.48
CA PRO A 274 12.91 -0.81 1.85
C PRO A 274 13.73 -0.05 2.89
N LEU A 275 15.01 0.18 2.61
CA LEU A 275 15.85 1.05 3.43
C LEU A 275 15.31 2.48 3.36
N GLU A 276 15.18 3.12 4.51
CA GLU A 276 14.70 4.50 4.60
C GLU A 276 15.77 5.50 4.13
N MET A 277 15.31 6.58 3.49
CA MET A 277 16.18 7.61 2.90
C MET A 277 16.61 8.61 3.99
N CYS A 278 17.82 8.41 4.52
CA CYS A 278 18.43 9.32 5.48
C CYS A 278 19.79 9.82 4.99
N ASP A 279 20.08 11.11 5.23
CA ASP A 279 21.33 11.79 4.81
C ASP A 279 22.60 11.08 5.27
N LYS A 280 22.52 10.42 6.42
CA LYS A 280 23.55 9.53 6.94
C LYS A 280 22.88 8.20 7.23
N SER A 281 23.33 7.14 6.58
CA SER A 281 22.80 5.79 6.76
C SER A 281 23.93 4.83 7.13
N HIS A 282 23.64 3.90 8.04
CA HIS A 282 24.56 2.82 8.42
C HIS A 282 23.82 1.50 8.29
N LEU A 283 24.34 0.63 7.44
CA LEU A 283 23.83 -0.73 7.24
C LEU A 283 24.85 -1.71 7.80
N HIS A 284 24.39 -2.62 8.65
CA HIS A 284 25.20 -3.71 9.21
C HIS A 284 24.46 -5.03 8.99
N LEU A 285 25.19 -6.04 8.53
CA LEU A 285 24.69 -7.41 8.41
C LEU A 285 25.81 -8.39 8.73
N GLU A 286 25.40 -9.53 9.26
CA GLU A 286 26.27 -10.68 9.53
C GLU A 286 25.78 -11.85 8.69
N PHE A 287 26.70 -12.58 8.08
CA PHE A 287 26.38 -13.75 7.27
C PHE A 287 27.44 -14.84 7.46
N ILE A 288 27.05 -16.06 7.12
CA ILE A 288 27.91 -17.24 7.11
C ILE A 288 27.57 -18.04 5.86
N THR A 289 28.58 -18.44 5.09
CA THR A 289 28.37 -19.15 3.82
C THR A 289 29.59 -19.99 3.43
N ARG A 290 29.37 -21.04 2.65
CA ARG A 290 30.42 -21.81 1.96
C ARG A 290 30.41 -21.61 0.44
N LYS A 291 29.63 -20.65 -0.03
CA LYS A 291 29.51 -20.32 -1.46
C LYS A 291 30.42 -19.13 -1.74
N LEU A 292 31.22 -19.24 -2.79
CA LEU A 292 32.10 -18.17 -3.27
C LEU A 292 31.33 -17.02 -3.94
N GLU A 293 30.11 -17.28 -4.39
CA GLU A 293 29.30 -16.33 -5.17
C GLU A 293 27.87 -16.30 -4.64
N GLY A 294 27.29 -15.10 -4.55
CA GLY A 294 25.89 -14.91 -4.18
C GLY A 294 25.54 -13.48 -3.81
N LEU A 295 24.29 -13.11 -4.04
CA LEU A 295 23.70 -11.84 -3.60
C LEU A 295 23.31 -11.93 -2.12
N LEU A 296 23.82 -11.02 -1.29
CA LEU A 296 23.56 -10.97 0.16
C LEU A 296 22.43 -10.00 0.50
N LEU A 297 22.42 -8.84 -0.16
CA LEU A 297 21.40 -7.80 0.02
C LEU A 297 21.15 -7.11 -1.31
N TYR A 298 19.89 -6.86 -1.61
CA TYR A 298 19.47 -6.01 -2.71
C TYR A 298 18.36 -5.07 -2.25
N ASN A 299 18.58 -3.76 -2.43
CA ASN A 299 17.56 -2.74 -2.28
C ASN A 299 17.44 -2.02 -3.62
N GLY A 300 16.39 -2.31 -4.37
CA GLY A 300 16.11 -1.65 -5.64
C GLY A 300 14.88 -2.28 -6.29
N PRO A 301 14.54 -1.86 -7.52
CA PRO A 301 13.43 -2.43 -8.27
C PRO A 301 13.64 -3.93 -8.53
N ASN A 302 12.66 -4.76 -8.16
CA ASN A 302 12.72 -6.21 -8.38
C ASN A 302 12.30 -6.64 -9.81
N VAL A 303 12.08 -5.66 -10.70
CA VAL A 303 11.72 -5.85 -12.10
C VAL A 303 12.71 -5.07 -12.95
N ALA A 304 13.02 -5.59 -14.13
CA ALA A 304 13.90 -4.89 -15.06
C ALA A 304 13.22 -3.60 -15.56
N PRO A 305 13.99 -2.50 -15.75
CA PRO A 305 13.43 -1.28 -16.29
C PRO A 305 12.79 -1.51 -17.65
N ILE A 306 11.53 -1.13 -17.76
CA ILE A 306 10.82 -1.10 -19.04
C ILE A 306 11.29 0.18 -19.74
N LYS A 307 11.95 0.06 -20.90
CA LYS A 307 12.60 1.18 -21.62
C LYS A 307 11.68 2.39 -21.90
N GLU A 308 10.37 2.17 -21.90
CA GLU A 308 9.34 3.18 -22.19
C GLU A 308 8.72 3.77 -20.92
N ASP A 309 9.06 3.25 -19.75
CA ASP A 309 8.50 3.69 -18.48
C ASP A 309 9.28 4.89 -17.93
N LYS A 310 8.71 6.07 -18.15
CA LYS A 310 9.28 7.36 -17.72
C LYS A 310 9.33 7.52 -16.19
N TYR A 311 8.63 6.67 -15.44
CA TYR A 311 8.46 6.83 -13.99
C TYR A 311 9.29 5.82 -13.19
N MET A 312 9.98 4.89 -13.86
CA MET A 312 10.74 3.86 -13.16
C MET A 312 12.11 4.35 -12.75
N ILE A 313 12.30 4.47 -11.44
CA ILE A 313 13.61 4.70 -10.84
C ILE A 313 14.40 3.40 -10.90
N THR A 314 15.65 3.48 -11.31
CA THR A 314 16.57 2.34 -11.45
C THR A 314 17.57 2.24 -10.32
N ASP A 315 17.46 3.13 -9.32
CA ASP A 315 18.40 3.22 -8.21
C ASP A 315 18.44 1.90 -7.43
N PHE A 316 19.64 1.45 -7.10
CA PHE A 316 19.81 0.24 -6.34
C PHE A 316 21.08 0.21 -5.49
N ILE A 317 21.01 -0.61 -4.45
CA ILE A 317 22.14 -1.04 -3.62
C ILE A 317 22.19 -2.56 -3.70
N ALA A 318 23.32 -3.12 -4.14
CA ALA A 318 23.54 -4.57 -4.14
C ALA A 318 24.83 -4.91 -3.41
N LEU A 319 24.74 -5.72 -2.35
CA LEU A 319 25.88 -6.33 -1.70
C LEU A 319 25.98 -7.80 -2.12
N GLU A 320 27.08 -8.15 -2.73
CA GLU A 320 27.35 -9.46 -3.31
C GLU A 320 28.66 -10.03 -2.78
N LEU A 321 28.78 -11.35 -2.87
CA LEU A 321 30.05 -12.05 -2.78
C LEU A 321 30.46 -12.45 -4.20
N GLU A 322 31.68 -12.10 -4.60
CA GLU A 322 32.27 -12.48 -5.88
C GLU A 322 33.63 -13.14 -5.62
N ARG A 323 33.77 -14.42 -5.97
CA ARG A 323 34.99 -15.22 -5.71
C ARG A 323 35.44 -15.18 -4.24
N GLY A 324 34.49 -15.17 -3.31
CA GLY A 324 34.75 -15.15 -1.87
C GLY A 324 35.05 -13.76 -1.30
N TYR A 325 34.99 -12.69 -2.09
CA TYR A 325 35.23 -11.32 -1.64
C TYR A 325 33.97 -10.45 -1.75
N PRO A 326 33.71 -9.56 -0.76
CA PRO A 326 32.59 -8.62 -0.83
C PRO A 326 32.73 -7.63 -1.98
N ARG A 327 31.63 -7.42 -2.68
CA ARG A 327 31.45 -6.44 -3.75
C ARG A 327 30.16 -5.67 -3.51
N LEU A 328 30.26 -4.36 -3.40
CA LEU A 328 29.13 -3.45 -3.25
C LEU A 328 28.93 -2.68 -4.56
N LEU A 329 27.72 -2.71 -5.09
CA LEU A 329 27.28 -1.94 -6.25
C LEU A 329 26.23 -0.93 -5.79
N LEU A 330 26.38 0.31 -6.24
CA LEU A 330 25.51 1.43 -5.91
C LEU A 330 25.18 2.19 -7.18
N ASP A 331 23.90 2.42 -7.44
CA ASP A 331 23.44 3.34 -8.50
C ASP A 331 22.34 4.21 -7.94
N PHE A 332 22.51 5.53 -8.04
CA PHE A 332 21.53 6.54 -7.64
C PHE A 332 21.21 7.48 -8.82
N GLY A 333 21.23 6.94 -10.04
CA GLY A 333 20.84 7.64 -11.26
C GLY A 333 22.00 8.30 -12.04
N SER A 334 23.20 8.37 -11.46
CA SER A 334 24.41 8.86 -12.16
C SER A 334 25.27 7.74 -12.76
N GLY A 335 24.82 6.49 -12.67
CA GLY A 335 25.56 5.30 -13.10
C GLY A 335 26.14 4.53 -11.93
N THR A 336 26.46 3.26 -12.21
CA THR A 336 26.82 2.30 -11.17
C THR A 336 28.27 2.48 -10.69
N ILE A 337 28.42 2.71 -9.39
CA ILE A 337 29.69 2.70 -8.67
C ILE A 337 29.92 1.31 -8.08
N GLU A 338 31.17 0.84 -8.16
CA GLU A 338 31.60 -0.43 -7.60
C GLU A 338 32.65 -0.22 -6.51
N LEU A 339 32.44 -0.87 -5.37
CA LEU A 339 33.41 -0.97 -4.28
C LEU A 339 33.72 -2.43 -4.00
N ARG A 340 35.00 -2.80 -4.10
CA ARG A 340 35.49 -4.15 -3.75
C ARG A 340 36.30 -4.09 -2.48
N VAL A 341 36.01 -4.97 -1.54
CA VAL A 341 36.77 -5.07 -0.28
C VAL A 341 37.65 -6.31 -0.32
N LYS A 342 38.96 -6.10 -0.36
CA LYS A 342 39.94 -7.19 -0.31
C LYS A 342 40.20 -7.59 1.15
N THR A 343 39.52 -8.63 1.60
CA THR A 343 39.72 -9.24 2.92
C THR A 343 41.02 -10.05 2.96
N LYS A 344 41.52 -10.35 4.17
CA LYS A 344 42.76 -11.16 4.34
C LYS A 344 42.58 -12.60 3.86
N LYS A 345 41.38 -13.14 4.01
CA LYS A 345 40.94 -14.46 3.53
C LYS A 345 39.59 -14.29 2.85
N THR A 346 39.21 -15.25 2.02
CA THR A 346 37.85 -15.29 1.46
C THR A 346 36.82 -15.52 2.57
N LEU A 347 35.59 -15.04 2.39
CA LEU A 347 34.50 -15.08 3.38
C LEU A 347 33.53 -16.27 3.18
N ASP A 348 33.98 -17.29 2.45
CA ASP A 348 33.24 -18.52 2.18
C ASP A 348 33.72 -19.70 3.05
N ASP A 349 34.30 -19.42 4.21
CA ASP A 349 34.84 -20.42 5.13
C ASP A 349 33.78 -21.12 6.01
N GLY A 350 32.54 -20.65 5.98
CA GLY A 350 31.41 -21.19 6.72
C GLY A 350 31.51 -20.95 8.21
#